data_AF-A0A2G2X964-F1
#
_entry.id   AF-A0A2G2X964-F1
#
_cell.length_a   1.000
_cell.length_b   1.000
_cell.length_c   1.000
_cell.angle_alpha   90.00
_cell.angle_beta   90.00
_cell.angle_gamma   90.00
#
_symmetry.space_group_name_H-M   'P 1'
#
loop_
_entity.id
_entity.type
_entity.pdbx_description
1 polymer ?
#
loop_
_entity_poly.entity_id
_entity_poly.type
_entity_poly.pdbx_seq_one_letter_code
_entity_poly.pdbx_strand_id
1 'polypeptide(L)'
;MASINEGKNYSEEDHQSRIAKISRTVKRIAFKKQETTKTFQKGDDVEVASQEYGFIGSYYKATIISSIDNNKYWVEYTSLLTDDESAPLKGVVTASELRPLPPEQYETMSEKEFFLYDMVDVFANDGWWFGIISGIIGQEYYVYFPTTTDNIAYPSNVLRFHQEWLNEKWILL
;
A
#
# COMPACT_ATOMS: atom_id res chain seq x y z
N MET A 1 -10.76 -50.60 23.89
CA MET A 1 -10.74 -50.01 22.52
C MET A 1 -10.90 -48.51 22.69
N ALA A 2 -9.86 -47.75 22.37
CA ALA A 2 -9.92 -46.28 22.37
C ALA A 2 -10.26 -45.80 20.95
N SER A 3 -11.09 -44.76 20.84
CA SER A 3 -10.97 -43.78 19.75
C SER A 3 -11.56 -42.45 20.19
N ILE A 4 -10.66 -41.47 20.22
CA ILE A 4 -10.85 -40.04 20.44
C ILE A 4 -10.83 -39.42 19.05
N ASN A 5 -11.84 -38.60 18.66
CA ASN A 5 -11.64 -37.56 17.65
C ASN A 5 -12.78 -36.51 17.63
N GLU A 6 -12.85 -35.63 18.65
CA GLU A 6 -13.74 -34.44 18.59
C GLU A 6 -12.99 -33.10 18.82
N GLY A 7 -11.69 -33.14 19.13
CA GLY A 7 -10.90 -31.95 19.46
C GLY A 7 -10.18 -31.26 18.29
N LYS A 8 -10.19 -31.82 17.08
CA LYS A 8 -9.40 -31.31 15.94
C LYS A 8 -10.14 -30.36 14.99
N ASN A 9 -11.46 -30.26 15.06
CA ASN A 9 -12.23 -29.44 14.11
C ASN A 9 -12.36 -27.96 14.53
N TYR A 10 -12.53 -27.67 15.81
CA TYR A 10 -12.75 -26.30 16.30
C TYR A 10 -11.53 -25.38 16.14
N SER A 11 -10.31 -25.91 16.31
CA SER A 11 -9.06 -25.14 16.15
C SER A 11 -8.74 -24.83 14.70
N GLU A 12 -9.04 -25.75 13.78
CA GLU A 12 -8.81 -25.56 12.35
C GLU A 12 -9.87 -24.63 11.74
N GLU A 13 -11.14 -24.77 12.13
CA GLU A 13 -12.20 -23.85 11.70
C GLU A 13 -11.94 -22.41 12.18
N ASP A 14 -11.49 -22.23 13.43
CA ASP A 14 -11.08 -20.92 13.95
C ASP A 14 -9.86 -20.37 13.17
N HIS A 15 -8.85 -21.20 12.93
CA HIS A 15 -7.68 -20.80 12.16
C HIS A 15 -8.03 -20.39 10.72
N GLN A 16 -8.82 -21.19 10.00
CA GLN A 16 -9.28 -20.86 8.64
C GLN A 16 -10.15 -19.59 8.63
N SER A 17 -11.01 -19.41 9.64
CA SER A 17 -11.83 -18.19 9.80
C SER A 17 -10.96 -16.94 9.97
N ARG A 18 -9.90 -17.04 10.80
CA ARG A 18 -8.93 -15.95 11.02
C ARG A 18 -8.16 -15.61 9.75
N ILE A 19 -7.64 -16.61 9.04
CA ILE A 19 -6.95 -16.43 7.75
C ILE A 19 -7.88 -15.77 6.72
N ALA A 20 -9.12 -16.24 6.60
CA ALA A 20 -10.10 -15.66 5.70
C ALA A 20 -10.44 -14.20 6.06
N LYS A 21 -10.46 -13.86 7.35
CA LYS A 21 -10.68 -12.47 7.81
C LYS A 21 -9.48 -11.57 7.46
N ILE A 22 -8.25 -12.04 7.67
CA ILE A 22 -7.03 -11.30 7.31
C ILE A 22 -7.00 -11.07 5.80
N SER A 23 -7.24 -12.12 5.00
CA SER A 23 -7.28 -12.02 3.54
C SER A 23 -8.30 -10.99 3.06
N ARG A 24 -9.50 -10.96 3.68
CA ARG A 24 -10.52 -9.94 3.40
C ARG A 24 -10.06 -8.53 3.77
N THR A 25 -9.43 -8.35 4.92
CA THR A 25 -8.92 -7.04 5.35
C THR A 25 -7.85 -6.53 4.40
N VAL A 26 -6.89 -7.38 4.05
CA VAL A 26 -5.79 -7.07 3.12
C VAL A 26 -6.32 -6.68 1.75
N LYS A 27 -7.25 -7.46 1.19
CA LYS A 27 -7.90 -7.11 -0.09
C LYS A 27 -8.65 -5.77 0.02
N ARG A 28 -9.34 -5.52 1.13
CA ARG A 28 -10.04 -4.25 1.31
C ARG A 28 -9.08 -3.06 1.32
N ILE A 29 -7.90 -3.19 1.93
CA ILE A 29 -6.87 -2.14 1.93
C ILE A 29 -6.34 -1.92 0.51
N ALA A 30 -5.92 -2.99 -0.17
CA ALA A 30 -5.32 -2.88 -1.51
C ALA A 30 -6.27 -2.26 -2.54
N PHE A 31 -7.56 -2.59 -2.48
CA PHE A 31 -8.59 -2.09 -3.41
C PHE A 31 -9.34 -0.86 -2.87
N LYS A 32 -8.85 -0.24 -1.79
CA LYS A 32 -9.49 0.92 -1.18
C LYS A 32 -9.38 2.13 -2.12
N LYS A 33 -10.48 2.87 -2.21
CA LYS A 33 -10.49 4.25 -2.72
C LYS A 33 -10.25 5.22 -1.56
N GLN A 34 -9.51 6.28 -1.83
CA GLN A 34 -9.28 7.31 -0.84
C GLN A 34 -10.58 8.05 -0.53
N GLU A 35 -10.87 8.19 0.75
CA GLU A 35 -12.01 8.95 1.26
C GLU A 35 -11.44 10.21 1.89
N THR A 36 -11.54 11.33 1.19
CA THR A 36 -11.04 12.61 1.69
C THR A 36 -12.00 13.75 1.40
N THR A 37 -12.21 14.58 2.42
CA THR A 37 -12.85 15.88 2.32
C THR A 37 -11.84 17.01 2.05
N LYS A 38 -10.54 16.68 2.07
CA LYS A 38 -9.47 17.61 1.76
C LYS A 38 -9.54 18.00 0.28
N THR A 39 -9.56 19.31 0.03
CA THR A 39 -9.33 19.86 -1.30
C THR A 39 -7.83 20.08 -1.47
N PHE A 40 -7.27 19.59 -2.58
CA PHE A 40 -5.85 19.79 -2.90
C PHE A 40 -5.65 21.06 -3.72
N GLN A 41 -4.54 21.75 -3.48
CA GLN A 41 -4.19 23.00 -4.15
C GLN A 41 -3.00 22.80 -5.08
N LYS A 42 -2.86 23.69 -6.06
CA LYS A 42 -1.68 23.71 -6.94
C LYS A 42 -0.41 23.80 -6.10
N GLY A 43 0.53 22.89 -6.35
CA GLY A 43 1.79 22.78 -5.62
C GLY A 43 1.75 21.83 -4.42
N ASP A 44 0.59 21.30 -4.04
CA ASP A 44 0.53 20.24 -3.03
C ASP A 44 1.20 18.97 -3.55
N ASP A 45 2.10 18.41 -2.75
CA ASP A 45 2.61 17.06 -2.96
C ASP A 45 1.63 16.02 -2.39
N VAL A 46 1.40 14.97 -3.17
CA VAL A 46 0.42 13.92 -2.92
C VAL A 46 0.99 12.54 -3.28
N GLU A 47 0.34 11.49 -2.80
CA GLU A 47 0.46 10.16 -3.38
C GLU A 47 -0.81 9.83 -4.16
N VAL A 48 -0.63 9.33 -5.39
CA VAL A 48 -1.68 8.78 -6.24
C VAL A 48 -1.77 7.28 -6.00
N ALA A 49 -2.86 6.84 -5.39
CA ALA A 49 -3.21 5.44 -5.20
C ALA A 49 -3.89 4.89 -6.46
N SER A 50 -3.14 4.17 -7.30
CA SER A 50 -3.65 3.73 -8.60
C SER A 50 -4.83 2.77 -8.47
N GLN A 51 -5.85 2.99 -9.30
CA GLN A 51 -7.02 2.11 -9.44
C GLN A 51 -6.97 1.30 -10.75
N GLU A 52 -5.90 1.45 -11.51
CA GLU A 52 -5.69 0.73 -12.76
C GLU A 52 -5.29 -0.72 -12.49
N TYR A 53 -5.89 -1.65 -13.22
CA TYR A 53 -5.56 -3.06 -13.11
C TYR A 53 -4.06 -3.28 -13.38
N GLY A 54 -3.41 -4.08 -12.52
CA GLY A 54 -1.95 -4.26 -12.54
C GLY A 54 -1.19 -3.25 -11.68
N PHE A 55 -1.79 -2.11 -11.35
CA PHE A 55 -1.22 -1.09 -10.46
C PHE A 55 -1.99 -0.92 -9.14
N ILE A 56 -3.08 -1.67 -8.93
CA ILE A 56 -3.83 -1.62 -7.66
C ILE A 56 -2.92 -2.01 -6.50
N GLY A 57 -2.93 -1.19 -5.45
CA GLY A 57 -2.04 -1.29 -4.29
C GLY A 57 -0.73 -0.51 -4.43
N SER A 58 -0.52 0.21 -5.54
CA SER A 58 0.61 1.12 -5.72
C SER A 58 0.28 2.57 -5.38
N TYR A 59 1.28 3.29 -4.90
CA TYR A 59 1.24 4.71 -4.57
C TYR A 59 2.41 5.43 -5.25
N TYR A 60 2.10 6.38 -6.12
CA TYR A 60 3.10 7.18 -6.83
C TYR A 60 3.12 8.60 -6.32
N LYS A 61 4.31 9.13 -6.04
CA LYS A 61 4.45 10.53 -5.66
C LYS A 61 4.11 11.42 -6.86
N ALA A 62 3.31 12.45 -6.63
CA ALA A 62 2.98 13.45 -7.63
C ALA A 62 2.77 14.83 -7.00
N THR A 63 2.77 15.86 -7.83
CA THR A 63 2.46 17.24 -7.45
C THR A 63 1.23 17.71 -8.21
N ILE A 64 0.32 18.41 -7.51
CA ILE A 64 -0.90 18.96 -8.11
C ILE A 64 -0.55 20.16 -8.99
N ILE A 65 -0.92 20.10 -10.26
CA ILE A 65 -0.69 21.18 -11.24
C ILE A 65 -1.88 22.13 -11.28
N SER A 66 -3.10 21.58 -11.23
CA SER A 66 -4.36 22.35 -11.20
C SER A 66 -5.54 21.46 -10.83
N SER A 67 -6.58 22.05 -10.22
CA SER A 67 -7.91 21.42 -10.19
C SER A 67 -8.61 21.59 -11.53
N ILE A 68 -9.34 20.56 -11.96
CA ILE A 68 -10.17 20.58 -13.18
C ILE A 68 -11.63 20.83 -12.79
N ASP A 69 -12.08 20.12 -11.76
CA ASP A 69 -13.38 20.30 -11.11
C ASP A 69 -13.25 19.93 -9.61
N ASN A 70 -14.38 19.80 -8.91
CA ASN A 70 -14.40 19.50 -7.47
C ASN A 70 -13.86 18.10 -7.10
N ASN A 71 -13.68 17.21 -8.07
CA ASN A 71 -13.28 15.83 -7.85
C ASN A 71 -12.12 15.37 -8.76
N LYS A 72 -11.63 16.20 -9.67
CA LYS A 72 -10.54 15.85 -10.61
C LYS A 72 -9.40 16.85 -10.56
N TYR A 73 -8.19 16.31 -10.64
CA TYR A 73 -6.95 17.06 -10.57
C TYR A 73 -6.03 16.66 -11.71
N TRP A 74 -5.31 17.64 -12.24
CA TRP A 74 -4.16 17.39 -13.08
C TRP A 74 -2.93 17.27 -12.20
N VAL A 75 -2.19 16.17 -12.33
CA VAL A 75 -0.98 15.88 -11.55
C VAL A 75 0.23 15.69 -12.47
N GLU A 76 1.40 15.97 -11.94
CA GLU A 76 2.70 15.62 -12.52
C GLU A 76 3.38 14.61 -11.58
N TYR A 77 3.67 13.41 -12.08
CA TYR A 77 4.32 12.37 -11.29
C TYR A 77 5.80 12.69 -11.11
N THR A 78 6.35 12.38 -9.95
CA THR A 78 7.76 12.66 -9.65
C THR A 78 8.71 11.65 -10.27
N SER A 79 8.33 10.37 -10.27
CA SER A 79 9.19 9.24 -10.66
C SER A 79 8.78 8.57 -11.97
N LEU A 80 7.55 8.81 -12.45
CA LEU A 80 7.08 8.28 -13.73
C LEU A 80 7.42 9.25 -14.85
N LEU A 81 7.94 8.72 -15.97
CA LEU A 81 8.27 9.48 -17.17
C LEU A 81 7.32 9.15 -18.32
N THR A 82 7.34 9.97 -19.36
CA THR A 82 6.72 9.66 -20.65
C THR A 82 7.39 8.45 -21.31
N ASP A 83 6.73 7.83 -22.29
CA ASP A 83 7.25 6.64 -23.00
C ASP A 83 8.62 6.86 -23.66
N ASP A 84 8.92 8.11 -24.05
CA ASP A 84 10.20 8.52 -24.62
C ASP A 84 11.21 9.03 -23.58
N GLU A 85 10.86 8.92 -22.29
CA GLU A 85 11.62 9.36 -21.12
C GLU A 85 12.03 10.85 -21.15
N SER A 86 11.38 11.67 -21.98
CA SER A 86 11.77 13.07 -22.19
C SER A 86 11.27 14.02 -21.11
N ALA A 87 10.21 13.65 -20.39
CA ALA A 87 9.60 14.47 -19.36
C ALA A 87 8.87 13.64 -18.29
N PRO A 88 8.61 14.23 -17.11
CA PRO A 88 7.70 13.63 -16.14
C PRO A 88 6.30 13.38 -16.70
N LEU A 89 5.74 12.22 -16.38
CA LEU A 89 4.39 11.84 -16.77
C LEU A 89 3.37 12.77 -16.11
N LYS A 90 2.35 13.14 -16.87
CA LYS A 90 1.22 13.94 -16.41
C LYS A 90 -0.08 13.21 -16.62
N GLY A 91 -1.01 13.35 -15.69
CA GLY A 91 -2.28 12.63 -15.75
C GLY A 91 -3.42 13.36 -15.06
N VAL A 92 -4.64 12.95 -15.39
CA VAL A 92 -5.85 13.34 -14.67
C VAL A 92 -6.20 12.24 -13.69
N VAL A 93 -6.35 12.59 -12.43
CA VAL A 93 -6.73 11.68 -11.34
C VAL A 93 -7.92 12.23 -10.57
N THR A 94 -8.65 11.37 -9.88
CA THR A 94 -9.78 11.75 -9.04
C THR A 94 -9.37 11.98 -7.59
N ALA A 95 -10.16 12.71 -6.81
CA ALA A 95 -9.93 12.87 -5.36
C ALA A 95 -9.89 11.51 -4.65
N SER A 96 -10.61 10.51 -5.17
CA SER A 96 -10.62 9.14 -4.63
C SER A 96 -9.35 8.33 -4.92
N GLU A 97 -8.44 8.88 -5.72
CA GLU A 97 -7.12 8.33 -6.00
C GLU A 97 -6.03 9.10 -5.25
N LEU A 98 -6.37 10.17 -4.54
CA LEU A 98 -5.40 11.06 -3.92
C LEU A 98 -5.39 10.92 -2.39
N ARG A 99 -4.18 10.87 -1.84
CA ARG A 99 -3.93 11.12 -0.42
C ARG A 99 -2.76 12.11 -0.28
N PRO A 100 -2.63 12.83 0.85
CA PRO A 100 -1.42 13.62 1.12
C PRO A 100 -0.16 12.75 1.07
N LEU A 101 1.02 13.36 1.20
CA LEU A 101 2.22 12.58 1.53
C LEU A 101 2.12 12.02 2.95
N PRO A 102 2.50 10.74 3.16
CA PRO A 102 2.63 10.18 4.49
C PRO A 102 3.72 10.92 5.29
N PRO A 103 3.59 11.01 6.62
CA PRO A 103 4.64 11.55 7.47
C PRO A 103 5.91 10.70 7.31
N GLU A 104 7.06 11.36 7.31
CA GLU A 104 8.33 10.66 7.22
C GLU A 104 8.52 9.69 8.39
N GLN A 105 8.91 8.46 8.09
CA GLN A 105 9.07 7.40 9.08
C GLN A 105 10.50 7.30 9.64
N TYR A 106 11.40 8.24 9.34
CA TYR A 106 12.82 8.17 9.70
C TYR A 106 13.06 7.98 11.22
N GLU A 107 12.21 8.59 12.05
CA GLU A 107 12.27 8.43 13.51
C GLU A 107 11.70 7.07 13.98
N THR A 108 10.85 6.43 13.17
CA THR A 108 10.20 5.16 13.51
C THR A 108 10.93 3.93 12.93
N MET A 109 11.67 4.10 11.84
CA MET A 109 12.36 3.04 11.09
C MET A 109 13.79 2.79 11.55
N SER A 110 14.50 3.79 12.08
CA SER A 110 15.92 3.64 12.44
C SER A 110 16.17 2.62 13.56
N GLU A 111 15.13 2.25 14.31
CA GLU A 111 15.22 1.28 15.42
C GLU A 111 14.22 0.11 15.34
N LYS A 112 13.28 0.09 14.37
CA LYS A 112 12.27 -0.96 14.26
C LYS A 112 12.58 -1.94 13.14
N GLU A 113 12.78 -3.19 13.52
CA GLU A 113 12.77 -4.32 12.59
C GLU A 113 11.33 -4.61 12.13
N PHE A 114 11.18 -5.09 10.88
CA PHE A 114 9.91 -5.64 10.42
C PHE A 114 9.73 -7.07 10.91
N PHE A 115 8.49 -7.45 11.19
CA PHE A 115 8.09 -8.78 11.63
C PHE A 115 7.19 -9.48 10.62
N LEU A 116 7.05 -10.79 10.78
CA LEU A 116 6.06 -11.56 10.01
C LEU A 116 4.67 -10.95 10.18
N TYR A 117 3.98 -10.82 9.05
CA TYR A 117 2.65 -10.25 8.90
C TYR A 117 2.53 -8.74 9.06
N ASP A 118 3.65 -8.01 9.22
CA ASP A 118 3.61 -6.56 9.13
C ASP A 118 3.14 -6.12 7.74
N MET A 119 2.29 -5.10 7.73
CA MET A 119 1.85 -4.43 6.52
C MET A 119 2.89 -3.39 6.13
N VAL A 120 3.39 -3.49 4.90
CA VAL A 120 4.47 -2.64 4.39
C VAL A 120 4.11 -2.08 3.04
N ASP A 121 4.76 -0.98 2.67
CA ASP A 121 4.91 -0.61 1.26
C ASP A 121 6.35 -0.87 0.83
N VAL A 122 6.52 -1.45 -0.36
CA VAL A 122 7.82 -1.68 -0.98
C VAL A 122 8.06 -0.65 -2.08
N PHE A 123 9.19 0.03 -2.08
CA PHE A 123 9.59 0.89 -3.19
C PHE A 123 10.13 0.04 -4.35
N ALA A 124 9.35 -0.09 -5.42
CA ALA A 124 9.67 -0.86 -6.62
C ALA A 124 8.95 -0.26 -7.83
N ASN A 125 9.53 -0.38 -9.03
CA ASN A 125 8.94 0.16 -10.26
C ASN A 125 8.45 1.61 -10.10
N ASP A 126 9.30 2.46 -9.54
CA ASP A 126 9.07 3.90 -9.36
C ASP A 126 7.92 4.29 -8.41
N GLY A 127 7.35 3.33 -7.68
CA GLY A 127 6.24 3.55 -6.73
C GLY A 127 6.36 2.73 -5.45
N TRP A 128 5.49 3.03 -4.50
CA TRP A 128 5.33 2.27 -3.26
C TRP A 128 4.22 1.23 -3.41
N TRP A 129 4.49 -0.03 -3.12
CA TRP A 129 3.56 -1.15 -3.34
C TRP A 129 3.17 -1.82 -2.03
N PHE A 130 1.88 -1.79 -1.71
CA PHE A 130 1.33 -2.42 -0.52
C PHE A 130 1.50 -3.94 -0.55
N GLY A 131 2.07 -4.48 0.52
CA GLY A 131 2.27 -5.90 0.72
C GLY A 131 2.33 -6.29 2.20
N ILE A 132 2.56 -7.57 2.43
CA ILE A 132 2.64 -8.16 3.78
C ILE A 132 3.91 -8.98 3.90
N ILE A 133 4.66 -8.80 4.98
CA ILE A 133 5.82 -9.65 5.26
C ILE A 133 5.35 -11.09 5.45
N SER A 134 5.75 -11.98 4.55
CA SER A 134 5.38 -13.40 4.53
C SER A 134 6.52 -14.32 4.98
N GLY A 135 7.75 -13.81 5.00
CA GLY A 135 8.95 -14.55 5.36
C GLY A 135 10.11 -13.62 5.68
N ILE A 136 11.04 -14.09 6.52
CA ILE A 136 12.28 -13.39 6.85
C ILE A 136 13.40 -14.42 6.77
N ILE A 137 14.36 -14.22 5.87
CA ILE A 137 15.50 -15.13 5.68
C ILE A 137 16.78 -14.30 5.65
N GLY A 138 17.61 -14.42 6.69
CA GLY A 138 18.80 -13.60 6.82
C GLY A 138 18.43 -12.12 6.96
N GLN A 139 18.81 -11.31 5.97
CA GLN A 139 18.51 -9.87 5.91
C GLN A 139 17.42 -9.52 4.89
N GLU A 140 16.84 -10.54 4.24
CA GLU A 140 15.80 -10.35 3.24
C GLU A 140 14.41 -10.57 3.82
N TYR A 141 13.51 -9.67 3.45
CA TYR A 141 12.09 -9.70 3.80
C TYR A 141 11.30 -10.13 2.57
N TYR A 142 10.64 -11.28 2.66
CA TYR A 142 9.74 -11.75 1.61
C TYR A 142 8.40 -11.06 1.78
N VAL A 143 7.96 -10.34 0.75
CA VAL A 143 6.73 -9.56 0.74
C VAL A 143 5.72 -10.20 -0.21
N TYR A 144 4.56 -10.57 0.33
CA TYR A 144 3.42 -11.04 -0.44
C TYR A 144 2.56 -9.87 -0.91
N PHE A 145 2.29 -9.80 -2.22
CA PHE A 145 1.46 -8.78 -2.84
C PHE A 145 0.06 -9.32 -3.10
N PRO A 146 -0.98 -8.81 -2.41
CA PRO A 146 -2.31 -9.43 -2.44
C PRO A 146 -3.07 -9.23 -3.76
N THR A 147 -2.64 -8.28 -4.59
CA THR A 147 -3.28 -7.97 -5.88
C THR A 147 -2.73 -8.79 -7.03
N THR A 148 -1.44 -9.15 -6.99
CA THR A 148 -0.75 -9.94 -8.02
C THR A 148 -0.46 -11.38 -7.58
N THR A 149 -0.56 -11.68 -6.29
CA THR A 149 -0.18 -12.96 -5.64
C THR A 149 1.32 -13.26 -5.64
N ASP A 150 2.14 -12.29 -6.04
CA ASP A 150 3.59 -12.44 -6.02
C ASP A 150 4.14 -12.50 -4.59
N ASN A 151 5.28 -13.16 -4.42
CA ASN A 151 6.04 -13.17 -3.18
C ASN A 151 7.52 -12.97 -3.49
N ILE A 152 8.07 -11.81 -3.13
CA ILE A 152 9.38 -11.35 -3.61
C ILE A 152 10.22 -10.89 -2.42
N ALA A 153 11.51 -11.21 -2.43
CA ALA A 153 12.47 -10.81 -1.41
C ALA A 153 12.95 -9.37 -1.65
N TYR A 154 12.95 -8.56 -0.58
CA TYR A 154 13.46 -7.19 -0.58
C TYR A 154 14.35 -6.90 0.63
N PRO A 155 15.36 -6.02 0.49
CA PRO A 155 16.10 -5.48 1.62
C PRO A 155 15.26 -4.47 2.40
N SER A 156 15.58 -4.24 3.68
CA SER A 156 14.82 -3.33 4.55
C SER A 156 14.80 -1.86 4.08
N ASN A 157 15.83 -1.41 3.35
CA ASN A 157 15.97 -0.01 2.95
C ASN A 157 14.98 0.44 1.86
N VAL A 158 14.28 -0.50 1.23
CA VAL A 158 13.20 -0.20 0.27
C VAL A 158 11.82 -0.46 0.86
N LEU A 159 11.73 -0.76 2.16
CA LEU A 159 10.48 -0.98 2.86
C LEU A 159 10.13 0.25 3.70
N ARG A 160 8.84 0.53 3.82
CA ARG A 160 8.28 1.39 4.87
C ARG A 160 7.06 0.70 5.47
N PHE A 161 6.70 1.04 6.70
CA PHE A 161 5.44 0.54 7.25
C PHE A 161 4.27 1.12 6.46
N HIS A 162 3.25 0.31 6.20
CA HIS A 162 2.08 0.78 5.49
C HIS A 162 1.29 1.77 6.35
N GLN A 163 0.90 2.89 5.75
CA GLN A 163 0.05 3.89 6.40
C GLN A 163 -1.19 4.16 5.57
N GLU A 164 -2.30 4.31 6.27
CA GLU A 164 -3.59 4.60 5.69
C GLU A 164 -4.04 6.02 6.02
N TRP A 165 -4.48 6.74 4.99
CA TRP A 165 -5.17 8.02 5.16
C TRP A 165 -6.65 7.75 5.42
N LEU A 166 -7.11 8.03 6.64
CA LEU A 166 -8.47 7.78 7.11
C LEU A 166 -8.94 8.93 7.98
N ASN A 167 -10.13 9.47 7.69
CA ASN A 167 -10.74 10.57 8.45
C ASN A 167 -9.76 11.74 8.68
N GLU A 168 -9.06 12.11 7.61
CA GLU A 168 -8.07 13.19 7.60
C GLU A 168 -6.87 12.99 8.54
N LYS A 169 -6.55 11.74 8.85
CA LYS A 169 -5.40 11.36 9.70
C LYS A 169 -4.64 10.19 9.09
N TRP A 170 -3.34 10.19 9.36
CA TRP A 170 -2.47 9.05 9.05
C TRP A 170 -2.56 8.02 10.16
N ILE A 171 -2.85 6.78 9.77
CA ILE A 171 -2.93 5.62 10.66
C ILE A 171 -1.86 4.63 10.22
N LEU A 172 -0.98 4.25 11.13
CA LEU A 172 -0.06 3.13 10.94
C LEU A 172 -0.83 1.82 11.11
N LEU A 173 -0.69 0.88 10.18
CA LEU A 173 -1.34 -0.44 10.23
C LEU A 173 -0.35 -1.57 10.48
#